data_AF-A0A165KLD7-F1
#
_entry.id   AF-A0A165KLD7-F1
#
_cell.length_a   1.000
_cell.length_b   1.000
_cell.length_c   1.000
_cell.angle_alpha   90.00
_cell.angle_beta   90.00
_cell.angle_gamma   90.00
#
_symmetry.space_group_name_H-M   'P 1'
#
loop_
_entity.id
_entity.type
_entity.pdbx_description
1 polymer ?
#
loop_
_entity_poly.entity_id
_entity_poly.type
_entity_poly.pdbx_seq_one_letter_code
_entity_poly.pdbx_strand_id
1 'polypeptide(L)'
;MTSSGSAPSASRPATLRAMRYASLYLCLLTMEVVLHYMYVVAIKDARAWAADTPVQLCMLGFWNLIVVWLKLLLPWRFFRLCALADGVELPENMVRCMANNYLPKAFWRAWHRSFNLWTTRHVFHPRTPHPALLTPRRCVYIPHDLSFKLLAWGWLISLFILPEIIANLLLPASKYGEHWWYRHLCAAGAVGNILMMMGANMVGFVLGVDGIKYLLSQLTGTVAGWQFLIVACIVIFMVVHLMFEYREEKKRQGISRRF
;
A
#
# COMPACT_ATOMS: atom_id res chain seq x y z
N MET A 1 17.80 -27.40 -46.17
CA MET A 1 18.34 -26.71 -44.98
C MET A 1 18.26 -25.21 -45.23
N THR A 2 17.14 -24.60 -44.90
CA THR A 2 16.96 -23.14 -44.99
C THR A 2 16.89 -22.61 -43.56
N SER A 3 17.98 -21.99 -43.12
CA SER A 3 18.07 -21.34 -41.81
C SER A 3 17.10 -20.17 -41.77
N SER A 4 15.99 -20.33 -41.05
CA SER A 4 15.12 -19.24 -40.63
C SER A 4 15.90 -18.36 -39.67
N GLY A 5 16.43 -17.25 -40.19
CA GLY A 5 17.01 -16.19 -39.40
C GLY A 5 15.98 -15.73 -38.36
N SER A 6 16.35 -15.86 -37.09
CA SER A 6 15.63 -15.27 -35.98
C SER A 6 15.53 -13.76 -36.21
N ALA A 7 14.31 -13.26 -36.30
CA ALA A 7 14.07 -11.82 -36.33
C ALA A 7 14.72 -11.19 -35.09
N PRO A 8 15.49 -10.08 -35.24
CA PRO A 8 16.04 -9.38 -34.09
C PRO A 8 14.88 -8.91 -33.22
N SER A 9 14.89 -9.31 -31.94
CA SER A 9 13.92 -8.87 -30.95
C SER A 9 13.86 -7.36 -30.97
N ALA A 10 12.68 -6.79 -31.25
CA ALA A 10 12.47 -5.35 -31.30
C ALA A 10 13.12 -4.68 -30.09
N SER A 11 14.21 -3.95 -30.32
CA SER A 11 14.92 -3.24 -29.27
C SER A 11 13.96 -2.26 -28.61
N ARG A 12 13.55 -2.52 -27.37
CA ARG A 12 12.72 -1.57 -26.62
C ARG A 12 13.38 -0.20 -26.67
N PRO A 13 12.62 0.88 -26.89
CA PRO A 13 13.19 2.18 -27.13
C PRO A 13 14.05 2.59 -25.94
N ALA A 14 15.30 3.00 -26.20
CA ALA A 14 16.27 3.38 -25.18
C ALA A 14 15.70 4.40 -24.17
N THR A 15 14.74 5.22 -24.63
CA THR A 15 13.97 6.18 -23.85
C THR A 15 13.23 5.55 -22.66
N LEU A 16 12.59 4.38 -22.84
CA LEU A 16 11.85 3.71 -21.76
C LEU A 16 12.78 3.19 -20.67
N ARG A 17 13.98 2.72 -21.06
CA ARG A 17 15.01 2.30 -20.10
C ARG A 17 15.55 3.51 -19.33
N ALA A 18 15.88 4.59 -20.02
CA ALA A 18 16.33 5.85 -19.40
C ALA A 18 15.30 6.40 -18.39
N MET A 19 14.01 6.39 -18.71
CA MET A 19 12.94 6.80 -17.79
C MET A 19 12.89 5.94 -16.52
N ARG A 20 13.14 4.62 -16.62
CA ARG A 20 13.15 3.71 -15.46
C ARG A 20 14.36 3.97 -14.56
N TYR A 21 15.54 4.22 -15.13
CA TYR A 21 16.74 4.65 -14.37
C TYR A 21 16.51 5.98 -13.67
N ALA A 22 15.99 6.98 -14.39
CA ALA A 22 15.64 8.28 -13.83
C ALA A 22 14.63 8.14 -12.67
N SER A 23 13.64 7.25 -12.80
CA SER A 23 12.66 7.01 -11.74
C SER A 23 13.26 6.34 -10.51
N LEU A 24 14.23 5.42 -10.65
CA LEU A 24 14.97 4.87 -9.51
C LEU A 24 15.80 5.95 -8.82
N TYR A 25 16.57 6.73 -9.60
CA TYR A 25 17.41 7.79 -9.07
C TYR A 25 16.59 8.85 -8.33
N LEU A 26 15.44 9.26 -8.88
CA LEU A 26 14.52 10.18 -8.22
C LEU A 26 14.02 9.61 -6.88
N CYS A 27 13.66 8.32 -6.83
CA CYS A 27 13.26 7.70 -5.56
C CYS A 27 14.39 7.65 -4.53
N LEU A 28 15.63 7.44 -4.98
CA LEU A 28 16.80 7.43 -4.10
C LEU A 28 17.07 8.84 -3.57
N LEU A 29 17.04 9.85 -4.44
CA LEU A 29 17.16 11.25 -4.03
C LEU A 29 16.04 11.66 -3.06
N THR A 30 14.79 11.25 -3.31
CA THR A 30 13.68 11.50 -2.37
C THR A 30 13.94 10.84 -1.02
N MET A 31 14.47 9.61 -0.98
CA MET A 31 14.82 8.94 0.27
C MET A 31 15.91 9.72 1.01
N GLU A 32 16.98 10.13 0.34
CA GLU A 32 18.07 10.92 0.93
C GLU A 32 17.57 12.25 1.49
N VAL A 33 16.77 13.00 0.72
CA VAL A 33 16.19 14.28 1.16
C VAL A 33 15.31 14.07 2.40
N VAL A 34 14.42 13.07 2.38
CA VAL A 34 13.55 12.80 3.53
C VAL A 34 14.37 12.41 4.76
N LEU A 35 15.36 11.52 4.64
CA LEU A 35 16.20 11.14 5.78
C LEU A 35 17.07 12.28 6.30
N HIS A 36 17.54 13.16 5.41
CA HIS A 36 18.41 14.28 5.78
C HIS A 36 17.67 15.38 6.53
N TYR A 37 16.44 15.70 6.13
CA TYR A 37 15.66 16.80 6.74
C TYR A 37 14.60 16.32 7.74
N MET A 38 14.21 15.05 7.69
CA MET A 38 13.16 14.49 8.54
C MET A 38 13.72 13.32 9.36
N TYR A 39 14.19 13.62 10.56
CA TYR A 39 14.78 12.64 11.49
C TYR A 39 13.75 11.69 12.15
N VAL A 40 12.65 11.39 11.46
CA VAL A 40 11.52 10.61 11.96
C VAL A 40 11.92 9.19 12.37
N VAL A 41 12.93 8.61 11.72
CA VAL A 41 13.46 7.28 12.09
C VAL A 41 14.27 7.37 13.38
N ALA A 42 15.13 8.38 13.52
CA ALA A 42 15.94 8.58 14.72
C ALA A 42 15.07 8.89 15.95
N ILE A 43 14.07 9.76 15.80
CA ILE A 43 13.08 10.05 16.86
C ILE A 43 12.35 8.79 17.26
N LYS A 44 11.94 7.97 16.27
CA LYS A 44 11.25 6.71 16.52
C LYS A 44 12.15 5.71 17.26
N ASP A 45 13.40 5.54 16.83
CA ASP A 45 14.32 4.58 17.46
C ASP A 45 14.75 5.03 18.87
N ALA A 46 14.88 6.34 19.11
CA ALA A 46 15.17 6.91 20.43
C ALA A 46 13.93 6.99 21.35
N ARG A 47 12.72 6.72 20.84
CA ARG A 47 11.44 6.91 21.54
C ARG A 47 11.22 8.33 22.08
N ALA A 48 11.78 9.33 21.40
CA ALA A 48 11.84 10.71 21.86
C ALA A 48 10.61 11.54 21.43
N TRP A 49 9.41 11.05 21.72
CA TRP A 49 8.14 11.66 21.26
C TRP A 49 7.18 12.04 22.41
N ALA A 50 7.67 12.02 23.66
CA ALA A 50 6.84 12.26 24.85
C ALA A 50 6.33 13.71 24.98
N ALA A 51 6.99 14.67 24.32
CA ALA A 51 6.62 16.09 24.31
C ALA A 51 5.89 16.50 23.02
N ASP A 52 5.67 15.56 22.10
CA ASP A 52 5.07 15.86 20.80
C ASP A 52 3.56 16.04 20.92
N THR A 53 3.04 17.02 20.17
CA THR A 53 1.59 17.20 20.00
C THR A 53 0.96 16.00 19.27
N PRO A 54 -0.36 15.77 19.42
CA PRO A 54 -1.05 14.69 18.69
C PRO A 54 -0.82 14.75 17.17
N VAL A 55 -0.75 15.95 16.61
CA VAL A 55 -0.48 16.20 15.19
C VAL A 55 0.92 15.75 14.81
N GLN A 56 1.93 16.14 15.58
CA GLN A 56 3.32 15.75 15.36
C GLN A 56 3.50 14.24 15.46
N LEU A 57 2.85 13.59 16.43
CA LEU A 57 2.86 12.13 16.56
C LEU A 57 2.25 11.42 15.34
N CYS A 58 1.13 11.93 14.81
CA CYS A 58 0.54 11.40 13.59
C CYS A 58 1.46 11.60 12.38
N MET A 59 2.13 12.75 12.26
CA MET A 59 3.10 13.00 11.18
C MET A 59 4.34 12.13 11.32
N LEU A 60 4.85 11.93 12.55
CA LEU A 60 5.94 11.00 12.85
C LEU A 60 5.59 9.59 12.38
N GLY A 61 4.37 9.13 12.69
CA GLY A 61 3.84 7.85 12.25
C GLY A 61 3.76 7.75 10.72
N PHE A 62 3.11 8.72 10.07
CA PHE A 62 2.92 8.73 8.63
C PHE A 62 4.24 8.75 7.85
N TRP A 63 5.18 9.61 8.23
CA TRP A 63 6.47 9.71 7.54
C TRP A 63 7.35 8.50 7.75
N ASN A 64 7.30 7.85 8.92
CA ASN A 64 7.96 6.56 9.10
C ASN A 64 7.39 5.50 8.13
N LEU A 65 6.08 5.49 7.88
CA LEU A 65 5.49 4.57 6.89
C LEU A 65 5.96 4.88 5.46
N ILE A 66 6.12 6.16 5.11
CA ILE A 66 6.72 6.57 3.82
C ILE A 66 8.17 6.09 3.71
N VAL A 67 8.97 6.24 4.77
CA VAL A 67 10.36 5.75 4.80
C VAL A 67 10.41 4.23 4.66
N VAL A 68 9.55 3.48 5.35
CA VAL A 68 9.44 2.03 5.18
C VAL A 68 9.04 1.67 3.73
N TRP A 69 8.10 2.40 3.14
CA TRP A 69 7.71 2.19 1.74
C TRP A 69 8.88 2.43 0.77
N LEU A 70 9.62 3.53 0.92
CA LEU A 70 10.80 3.84 0.10
C LEU A 70 11.91 2.79 0.27
N LYS A 71 12.17 2.38 1.51
CA LYS A 71 13.15 1.33 1.85
C LYS A 71 12.85 0.02 1.14
N LEU A 72 11.58 -0.32 0.93
CA LEU A 72 11.17 -1.51 0.17
C LEU A 72 11.13 -1.25 -1.33
N LEU A 73 10.71 -0.06 -1.76
CA LEU A 73 10.63 0.32 -3.18
C LEU A 73 11.99 0.25 -3.89
N LEU A 74 13.04 0.75 -3.24
CA LEU A 74 14.37 0.91 -3.84
C LEU A 74 14.99 -0.44 -4.26
N PRO A 75 15.11 -1.46 -3.38
CA PRO A 75 15.60 -2.78 -3.79
C PRO A 75 14.77 -3.38 -4.94
N TRP A 76 13.44 -3.30 -4.87
CA TRP A 76 12.57 -3.86 -5.91
C TRP A 76 12.80 -3.23 -7.28
N ARG A 77 12.97 -1.90 -7.32
CA ARG A 77 13.26 -1.19 -8.57
C ARG A 77 14.68 -1.45 -9.07
N PHE A 78 15.64 -1.55 -8.17
CA PHE A 78 17.01 -1.88 -8.51
C PHE A 78 17.11 -3.25 -9.18
N PHE A 79 16.61 -4.32 -8.53
CA PHE A 79 16.66 -5.66 -9.12
C PHE A 79 15.83 -5.79 -10.39
N ARG A 80 14.72 -5.06 -10.50
CA ARG A 80 13.96 -4.98 -11.75
C ARG A 80 14.79 -4.35 -12.87
N LEU A 81 15.58 -3.31 -12.60
CA LEU A 81 16.49 -2.72 -13.60
C LEU A 81 17.59 -3.68 -14.01
N CYS A 82 18.19 -4.43 -13.09
CA CYS A 82 19.18 -5.46 -13.41
C CYS A 82 18.59 -6.50 -14.38
N ALA A 83 17.43 -7.06 -14.06
CA ALA A 83 16.80 -8.04 -14.93
C ALA A 83 16.39 -7.48 -16.30
N LEU A 84 15.99 -6.20 -16.34
CA LEU A 84 15.71 -5.52 -17.61
C LEU A 84 16.97 -5.29 -18.45
N ALA A 85 18.14 -5.14 -17.83
CA ALA A 85 19.42 -5.08 -18.53
C ALA A 85 19.74 -6.43 -19.19
N ASP A 86 19.37 -7.53 -18.53
CA ASP A 86 19.45 -8.90 -19.08
C ASP A 86 18.32 -9.23 -20.08
N GLY A 87 17.46 -8.26 -20.41
CA GLY A 87 16.35 -8.44 -21.36
C GLY A 87 15.08 -9.09 -20.75
N VAL A 88 15.10 -9.45 -19.47
CA VAL A 88 13.98 -10.10 -18.77
C VAL A 88 12.99 -9.06 -18.23
N GLU A 89 11.72 -9.15 -18.63
CA GLU A 89 10.68 -8.29 -18.05
C GLU A 89 10.03 -8.88 -16.82
N LEU A 90 10.22 -8.19 -15.70
CA LEU A 90 9.51 -8.47 -14.46
C LEU A 90 8.41 -7.43 -14.17
N PRO A 91 7.31 -7.87 -13.52
CA PRO A 91 6.31 -6.96 -13.01
C PRO A 91 6.92 -5.98 -11.99
N GLU A 92 6.47 -4.73 -12.01
CA GLU A 92 6.78 -3.77 -10.94
C GLU A 92 6.12 -4.23 -9.64
N ASN A 93 6.90 -4.33 -8.55
CA ASN A 93 6.41 -4.84 -7.27
C ASN A 93 5.64 -3.82 -6.44
N MET A 94 5.90 -2.53 -6.65
CA MET A 94 5.32 -1.44 -5.87
C MET A 94 4.70 -0.44 -6.83
N VAL A 95 3.50 -0.76 -7.31
CA VAL A 95 2.95 -0.06 -8.49
C VAL A 95 2.38 1.32 -8.15
N ARG A 96 2.09 1.57 -6.88
CA ARG A 96 1.50 2.82 -6.40
C ARG A 96 2.25 3.29 -5.16
N CYS A 97 2.27 4.60 -4.95
CA CYS A 97 2.65 5.18 -3.67
C CYS A 97 1.73 4.62 -2.58
N MET A 98 2.28 4.36 -1.39
CA MET A 98 1.53 3.94 -0.21
C MET A 98 0.29 4.84 0.01
N ALA A 99 0.48 6.16 -0.05
CA ALA A 99 -0.58 7.15 0.13
C ALA A 99 -1.58 7.24 -1.04
N ASN A 100 -1.40 6.51 -2.15
CA ASN A 100 -2.32 6.47 -3.30
C ASN A 100 -3.09 5.13 -3.35
N ASN A 101 -3.58 4.69 -2.19
CA ASN A 101 -4.42 3.51 -2.04
C ASN A 101 -5.55 3.78 -1.06
N TYR A 102 -6.79 3.65 -1.54
CA TYR A 102 -8.00 3.86 -0.75
C TYR A 102 -8.71 2.54 -0.38
N LEU A 103 -8.27 1.41 -0.92
CA LEU A 103 -8.78 0.07 -0.60
C LEU A 103 -7.64 -0.87 -0.18
N PRO A 104 -7.73 -1.52 0.99
CA PRO A 104 -6.81 -2.54 1.45
C PRO A 104 -6.60 -3.66 0.42
N LYS A 105 -7.68 -4.17 -0.21
CA LYS A 105 -7.54 -5.20 -1.27
C LYS A 105 -6.74 -4.70 -2.47
N ALA A 106 -6.91 -3.45 -2.87
CA ALA A 106 -6.15 -2.88 -3.98
C ALA A 106 -4.69 -2.64 -3.59
N PHE A 107 -4.45 -2.19 -2.36
CA PHE A 107 -3.10 -2.04 -1.80
C PHE A 107 -2.34 -3.36 -1.85
N TRP A 108 -2.89 -4.45 -1.30
CA TRP A 108 -2.22 -5.76 -1.25
C TRP A 108 -1.97 -6.39 -2.62
N ARG A 109 -2.79 -6.07 -3.63
CA ARG A 109 -2.54 -6.54 -5.01
C ARG A 109 -1.46 -5.74 -5.73
N ALA A 110 -1.28 -4.47 -5.36
CA ALA A 110 -0.28 -3.58 -5.92
C ALA A 110 1.06 -3.57 -5.15
N TRP A 111 1.07 -4.09 -3.92
CA TRP A 111 2.22 -4.23 -3.04
C TRP A 111 2.83 -5.63 -3.17
N HIS A 112 4.15 -5.72 -3.35
CA HIS A 112 4.85 -6.98 -3.63
C HIS A 112 4.14 -7.79 -4.75
N ARG A 113 3.80 -7.12 -5.85
CA ARG A 113 2.94 -7.66 -6.91
C ARG A 113 3.43 -9.00 -7.47
N SER A 114 4.74 -9.20 -7.67
CA SER A 114 5.29 -10.48 -8.14
C SER A 114 4.94 -11.63 -7.20
N PHE A 115 5.06 -11.40 -5.90
CA PHE A 115 4.68 -12.37 -4.87
C PHE A 115 3.18 -12.63 -4.91
N ASN A 116 2.34 -11.59 -4.94
CA ASN A 116 0.89 -11.77 -5.05
C ASN A 116 0.48 -12.58 -6.31
N LEU A 117 1.11 -12.32 -7.46
CA LEU A 117 0.87 -13.08 -8.70
C LEU A 117 1.33 -14.53 -8.57
N TRP A 118 2.48 -14.77 -7.93
CA TRP A 118 2.98 -16.12 -7.70
C TRP A 118 2.07 -16.90 -6.75
N THR A 119 1.67 -16.31 -5.62
CA THR A 119 0.77 -16.94 -4.64
C THR A 119 -0.59 -17.24 -5.27
N THR A 120 -1.17 -16.31 -6.02
CA THR A 120 -2.47 -16.55 -6.70
C THR A 120 -2.40 -17.65 -7.74
N ARG A 121 -1.29 -17.78 -8.46
CA ARG A 121 -1.12 -18.81 -9.49
C ARG A 121 -0.79 -20.20 -8.92
N HIS A 122 0.06 -20.26 -7.90
CA HIS A 122 0.68 -21.50 -7.45
C HIS A 122 0.16 -21.99 -6.10
N VAL A 123 -0.20 -21.10 -5.17
CA VAL A 123 -0.70 -21.47 -3.84
C VAL A 123 -2.23 -21.56 -3.85
N PHE A 124 -2.90 -20.59 -4.47
CA PHE A 124 -4.37 -20.54 -4.55
C PHE A 124 -4.95 -21.22 -5.78
N HIS A 125 -4.22 -22.16 -6.40
CA HIS A 125 -4.65 -22.83 -7.62
C HIS A 125 -6.04 -23.50 -7.45
N PRO A 126 -6.99 -23.31 -8.38
CA PRO A 126 -8.43 -23.62 -8.19
C PRO A 126 -8.80 -25.11 -8.17
N ARG A 127 -7.85 -26.05 -8.05
CA ARG A 127 -8.15 -27.49 -7.97
C ARG A 127 -8.73 -27.95 -6.63
N THR A 128 -8.93 -27.06 -5.65
CA THR A 128 -9.61 -27.42 -4.40
C THR A 128 -11.10 -27.03 -4.45
N PRO A 129 -12.04 -28.00 -4.35
CA PRO A 129 -13.48 -27.79 -4.58
C PRO A 129 -14.24 -27.19 -3.38
N HIS A 130 -13.59 -26.41 -2.52
CA HIS A 130 -14.25 -25.81 -1.35
C HIS A 130 -14.49 -24.31 -1.53
N PRO A 131 -15.68 -23.80 -1.15
CA PRO A 131 -16.05 -22.40 -1.37
C PRO A 131 -15.05 -21.47 -0.67
N ALA A 132 -14.49 -20.59 -1.48
CA ALA A 132 -13.32 -19.75 -1.24
C ALA A 132 -13.52 -18.61 -0.22
N LEU A 133 -14.36 -18.80 0.81
CA LEU A 133 -14.76 -17.74 1.76
C LEU A 133 -14.47 -18.04 3.23
N LEU A 134 -14.03 -19.26 3.60
CA LEU A 134 -13.84 -19.65 5.01
C LEU A 134 -12.47 -20.27 5.34
N THR A 135 -11.43 -19.98 4.58
CA THR A 135 -10.06 -20.22 5.06
C THR A 135 -9.34 -18.87 5.08
N PRO A 136 -8.87 -18.37 6.24
CA PRO A 136 -8.17 -17.10 6.33
C PRO A 136 -6.89 -17.21 5.50
N ARG A 137 -6.98 -16.82 4.22
CA ARG A 137 -5.88 -16.53 3.31
C ARG A 137 -4.69 -17.48 3.52
N ARG A 138 -4.90 -18.79 3.21
CA ARG A 138 -3.97 -19.91 3.44
C ARG A 138 -2.51 -19.48 3.31
N CYS A 139 -1.80 -19.55 4.44
CA CYS A 139 -0.36 -19.45 4.58
C CYS A 139 0.26 -18.27 3.80
N VAL A 140 0.44 -17.13 4.48
CA VAL A 140 1.66 -16.36 4.25
C VAL A 140 2.79 -17.39 4.33
N TYR A 141 3.35 -17.71 3.16
CA TYR A 141 4.39 -18.69 2.94
C TYR A 141 5.43 -18.53 4.04
N ILE A 142 5.52 -19.49 4.95
CA ILE A 142 6.39 -19.45 6.13
C ILE A 142 7.84 -19.60 5.64
N PRO A 143 8.68 -18.55 5.69
CA PRO A 143 10.10 -18.70 5.42
C PRO A 143 10.84 -18.56 6.75
N HIS A 144 11.28 -19.68 7.32
CA HIS A 144 12.30 -19.93 8.37
C HIS A 144 12.41 -19.06 9.65
N ASP A 145 11.88 -17.83 9.75
CA ASP A 145 11.92 -16.92 10.90
C ASP A 145 10.52 -16.56 11.38
N LEU A 146 9.93 -17.41 12.20
CA LEU A 146 8.58 -17.22 12.74
C LEU A 146 8.61 -16.30 13.97
N SER A 147 8.67 -14.98 13.78
CA SER A 147 8.35 -14.07 14.88
C SER A 147 6.83 -14.04 15.09
N PHE A 148 6.35 -14.42 16.28
CA PHE A 148 4.94 -14.32 16.65
C PHE A 148 4.37 -12.90 16.42
N LYS A 149 5.21 -11.87 16.47
CA LYS A 149 4.83 -10.49 16.16
C LYS A 149 4.40 -10.30 14.70
N LEU A 150 5.15 -10.84 13.74
CA LEU A 150 4.81 -10.74 12.31
C LEU A 150 3.57 -11.55 11.98
N LEU A 151 3.40 -12.72 12.63
CA LEU A 151 2.21 -13.55 12.47
C LEU A 151 0.96 -12.84 13.00
N ALA A 152 1.02 -12.29 14.22
CA ALA A 152 -0.09 -11.54 14.82
C ALA A 152 -0.46 -10.32 13.96
N TRP A 153 0.54 -9.60 13.45
CA TRP A 153 0.32 -8.49 12.53
C TRP A 153 -0.35 -8.93 11.21
N GLY A 154 0.09 -10.04 10.60
CA GLY A 154 -0.53 -10.58 9.38
C GLY A 154 -2.00 -11.00 9.57
N TRP A 155 -2.33 -11.56 10.75
CA TRP A 155 -3.71 -11.86 11.14
C TRP A 155 -4.55 -10.60 11.33
N LEU A 156 -4.03 -9.60 12.01
CA LEU A 156 -4.70 -8.31 12.22
C LEU A 156 -5.07 -7.64 10.88
N ILE A 157 -4.12 -7.61 9.94
CA ILE A 157 -4.34 -7.08 8.59
C ILE A 157 -5.44 -7.87 7.85
N SER A 158 -5.46 -9.19 8.00
CA SER A 158 -6.47 -10.03 7.36
C SER A 158 -7.87 -9.75 7.89
N LEU A 159 -8.00 -9.51 9.20
CA LEU A 159 -9.24 -9.07 9.84
C LEU A 159 -9.70 -7.71 9.28
N PHE A 160 -8.78 -6.78 9.06
CA PHE A 160 -9.09 -5.43 8.55
C PHE A 160 -9.59 -5.38 7.11
N ILE A 161 -9.49 -6.48 6.36
CA ILE A 161 -10.10 -6.60 5.02
C ILE A 161 -11.59 -6.97 5.12
N LEU A 162 -12.04 -7.57 6.24
CA LEU A 162 -13.44 -8.01 6.41
C LEU A 162 -14.46 -6.88 6.31
N PRO A 163 -14.29 -5.71 6.96
CA PRO A 163 -15.23 -4.61 6.83
C PRO A 163 -15.41 -4.18 5.37
N GLU A 164 -14.33 -4.17 4.59
CA GLU A 164 -14.38 -3.89 3.16
C GLU A 164 -15.16 -4.97 2.39
N ILE A 165 -15.00 -6.25 2.73
CA ILE A 165 -15.77 -7.34 2.11
C ILE A 165 -17.26 -7.21 2.45
N ILE A 166 -17.59 -7.03 3.73
CA ILE A 166 -18.96 -6.90 4.23
C ILE A 166 -19.64 -5.70 3.57
N ALA A 167 -18.97 -4.53 3.50
CA ALA A 167 -19.51 -3.35 2.85
C ALA A 167 -19.82 -3.58 1.36
N ASN A 168 -18.93 -4.28 0.63
CA ASN A 168 -19.16 -4.61 -0.78
C ASN A 168 -20.30 -5.63 -0.98
N LEU A 169 -20.56 -6.50 0.02
CA LEU A 169 -21.67 -7.46 -0.01
C LEU A 169 -23.01 -6.78 0.31
N LEU A 170 -23.05 -5.89 1.30
CA LEU A 170 -24.27 -5.18 1.71
C LEU A 170 -24.68 -4.10 0.70
N LEU A 171 -23.69 -3.42 0.10
CA LEU A 171 -23.90 -2.30 -0.82
C LEU A 171 -23.17 -2.53 -2.14
N PRO A 172 -23.63 -3.51 -2.95
CA PRO A 172 -23.00 -3.85 -4.21
C PRO A 172 -23.11 -2.68 -5.20
N ALA A 173 -22.00 -2.40 -5.87
CA ALA A 173 -21.91 -1.35 -6.88
C ALA A 173 -22.87 -1.56 -8.05
N SER A 174 -23.26 -2.80 -8.35
CA SER A 174 -24.24 -3.12 -9.40
C SER A 174 -25.65 -2.59 -9.10
N LYS A 175 -26.01 -2.41 -7.83
CA LYS A 175 -27.34 -1.96 -7.42
C LYS A 175 -27.38 -0.48 -7.07
N TYR A 176 -26.32 0.01 -6.41
CA TYR A 176 -26.31 1.38 -5.86
C TYR A 176 -25.33 2.32 -6.57
N GLY A 177 -24.56 1.84 -7.54
CA GLY A 177 -23.47 2.58 -8.18
C GLY A 177 -23.89 3.84 -8.92
N GLU A 178 -25.14 3.91 -9.39
CA GLU A 178 -25.67 5.07 -10.13
C GLU A 178 -26.15 6.20 -9.21
N HIS A 179 -26.30 5.96 -7.91
CA HIS A 179 -26.74 7.00 -6.99
C HIS A 179 -25.60 7.96 -6.63
N TRP A 180 -25.91 9.26 -6.61
CA TRP A 180 -24.96 10.33 -6.27
C TRP A 180 -24.30 10.13 -4.89
N TRP A 181 -25.05 9.64 -3.90
CA TRP A 181 -24.58 9.44 -2.53
C TRP A 181 -23.62 8.25 -2.39
N TYR A 182 -23.67 7.29 -3.31
CA TYR A 182 -22.87 6.07 -3.23
C TYR A 182 -21.36 6.37 -3.26
N ARG A 183 -20.95 7.33 -4.11
CA ARG A 183 -19.55 7.77 -4.20
C ARG A 183 -19.05 8.34 -2.86
N HIS A 184 -19.88 9.13 -2.18
CA HIS A 184 -19.52 9.73 -0.89
C HIS A 184 -19.47 8.69 0.23
N LEU A 185 -20.40 7.73 0.23
CA LEU A 185 -20.37 6.62 1.19
C LEU A 185 -19.12 5.74 0.99
N CYS A 186 -18.77 5.41 -0.25
CA CYS A 186 -17.53 4.70 -0.55
C CYS A 186 -16.29 5.49 -0.12
N ALA A 187 -16.31 6.83 -0.28
CA ALA A 187 -15.22 7.68 0.17
C ALA A 187 -15.09 7.64 1.71
N ALA A 188 -16.19 7.72 2.45
CA ALA A 188 -16.19 7.60 3.91
C ALA A 188 -15.65 6.23 4.38
N GLY A 189 -16.08 5.14 3.75
CA GLY A 189 -15.55 3.81 4.03
C GLY A 189 -14.04 3.68 3.71
N ALA A 190 -13.58 4.35 2.65
CA ALA A 190 -12.16 4.41 2.30
C ALA A 190 -11.32 5.21 3.33
N VAL A 191 -11.86 6.28 3.93
CA VAL A 191 -11.17 6.97 5.05
C VAL A 191 -10.93 5.99 6.20
N GLY A 192 -11.97 5.25 6.61
CA GLY A 192 -11.84 4.24 7.67
C GLY A 192 -10.79 3.18 7.34
N ASN A 193 -10.78 2.67 6.11
CA ASN A 193 -9.79 1.73 5.65
C ASN A 193 -8.35 2.27 5.68
N ILE A 194 -8.14 3.52 5.27
CA ILE A 194 -6.82 4.18 5.31
C ILE A 194 -6.35 4.29 6.75
N LEU A 195 -7.20 4.79 7.66
CA LEU A 195 -6.86 4.94 9.07
C LEU A 195 -6.56 3.59 9.73
N MET A 196 -7.37 2.55 9.46
CA MET A 196 -7.10 1.19 9.97
C MET A 196 -5.77 0.64 9.45
N MET A 197 -5.50 0.76 8.15
CA MET A 197 -4.23 0.31 7.56
C MET A 197 -3.03 1.08 8.11
N MET A 198 -3.15 2.40 8.29
CA MET A 198 -2.10 3.21 8.90
C MET A 198 -1.85 2.77 10.34
N GLY A 199 -2.90 2.64 11.16
CA GLY A 199 -2.80 2.18 12.54
C GLY A 199 -2.14 0.81 12.66
N ALA A 200 -2.57 -0.17 11.85
CA ALA A 200 -1.99 -1.52 11.84
C ALA A 200 -0.50 -1.52 11.54
N ASN A 201 -0.10 -0.74 10.53
CA ASN A 201 1.31 -0.65 10.12
C ASN A 201 2.15 0.13 11.13
N MET A 202 1.57 1.11 11.81
CA MET A 202 2.26 1.82 12.89
C MET A 202 2.49 0.92 14.10
N VAL A 203 1.53 0.05 14.47
CA VAL A 203 1.73 -0.97 15.51
C VAL A 203 2.84 -1.94 15.10
N GLY A 204 2.86 -2.40 13.85
CA GLY A 204 3.80 -3.42 13.38
C GLY A 204 5.23 -2.93 13.15
N PHE A 205 5.41 -1.72 12.62
CA PHE A 205 6.70 -1.26 12.09
C PHE A 205 7.22 0.06 12.65
N VAL A 206 6.38 0.85 13.34
CA VAL A 206 6.74 2.21 13.75
C VAL A 206 6.75 2.38 15.27
N LEU A 207 5.58 2.51 15.88
CA LEU A 207 5.44 2.92 17.28
C LEU A 207 5.30 1.74 18.25
N GLY A 208 4.96 0.55 17.76
CA GLY A 208 4.61 -0.57 18.60
C GLY A 208 3.26 -0.38 19.30
N VAL A 209 2.90 -1.32 20.19
CA VAL A 209 1.62 -1.29 20.92
C VAL A 209 1.58 -0.11 21.89
N ASP A 210 2.67 0.14 22.62
CA ASP A 210 2.71 1.17 23.66
C ASP A 210 2.65 2.58 23.07
N GLY A 211 3.37 2.83 21.96
CA GLY A 211 3.31 4.11 21.27
C GLY A 211 1.94 4.38 20.62
N ILE A 212 1.24 3.34 20.15
CA ILE A 212 -0.14 3.50 19.65
C ILE A 212 -1.15 3.75 20.76
N LYS A 213 -1.00 3.10 21.92
CA LYS A 213 -1.83 3.41 23.10
C LYS A 213 -1.66 4.87 23.52
N TYR A 214 -0.42 5.35 23.54
CA TYR A 214 -0.12 6.75 23.82
C TYR A 214 -0.71 7.69 22.75
N LEU A 215 -0.57 7.37 21.47
CA LEU A 215 -1.18 8.15 20.39
C LEU A 215 -2.70 8.22 20.53
N LEU A 216 -3.36 7.09 20.80
CA LEU A 216 -4.81 7.03 20.97
C LEU A 216 -5.27 7.84 22.18
N SER A 217 -4.57 7.78 23.31
CA SER A 217 -4.91 8.59 24.48
C SER A 217 -4.76 10.08 24.22
N GLN A 218 -3.74 10.49 23.47
CA GLN A 218 -3.55 11.88 23.05
C GLN A 218 -4.62 12.34 22.06
N LEU A 219 -5.03 11.47 21.12
CA LEU A 219 -6.05 11.79 20.11
C LEU A 219 -7.46 11.86 20.69
N THR A 220 -7.86 10.94 21.57
CA THR A 220 -9.23 10.87 22.11
C THR A 220 -9.39 11.60 23.44
N GLY A 221 -8.31 11.78 24.19
CA GLY A 221 -8.32 12.43 25.50
C GLY A 221 -8.18 13.95 25.45
N THR A 222 -7.83 14.54 24.31
CA THR A 222 -7.64 16.00 24.18
C THR A 222 -8.58 16.60 23.13
N VAL A 223 -9.06 17.82 23.38
CA VAL A 223 -9.88 18.57 22.42
C VAL A 223 -9.12 18.83 21.11
N ALA A 224 -7.82 19.14 21.22
CA ALA A 224 -6.95 19.32 20.06
C ALA A 224 -6.83 18.03 19.23
N GLY A 225 -6.79 16.87 19.88
CA GLY A 225 -6.78 15.56 19.21
C GLY A 225 -8.05 15.30 18.41
N TRP A 226 -9.22 15.61 18.98
CA TRP A 226 -10.51 15.52 18.27
C TRP A 226 -10.61 16.48 17.09
N GLN A 227 -10.20 17.73 17.27
CA GLN A 227 -10.15 18.72 16.19
C GLN A 227 -9.25 18.22 15.05
N PHE A 228 -8.05 17.73 15.37
CA PHE A 228 -7.15 17.15 14.39
C PHE A 228 -7.77 15.95 13.67
N LEU A 229 -8.40 15.02 14.40
CA LEU A 229 -9.01 13.83 13.82
C LEU A 229 -10.12 14.19 12.81
N ILE A 230 -10.98 15.15 13.14
CA ILE A 230 -12.03 15.63 12.24
C ILE A 230 -11.42 16.25 10.98
N VAL A 231 -10.44 17.15 11.16
CA VAL A 231 -9.75 17.79 10.03
C VAL A 231 -9.05 16.75 9.16
N ALA A 232 -8.35 15.79 9.77
CA ALA A 232 -7.67 14.71 9.05
C ALA A 232 -8.65 13.85 8.26
N CYS A 233 -9.79 13.47 8.85
CA CYS A 233 -10.85 12.74 8.16
C CYS A 233 -11.39 13.51 6.95
N ILE A 234 -11.63 14.81 7.07
CA ILE A 234 -12.09 15.68 5.97
C ILE A 234 -11.03 15.75 4.87
N VAL A 235 -9.76 15.94 5.22
CA VAL A 235 -8.66 16.00 4.25
C VAL A 235 -8.50 14.66 3.52
N ILE A 236 -8.49 13.53 4.23
CA ILE A 236 -8.40 12.20 3.61
C ILE A 236 -9.62 11.95 2.72
N PHE A 237 -10.82 12.36 3.14
CA PHE A 237 -12.03 12.25 2.33
C PHE A 237 -11.92 13.01 0.99
N MET A 238 -11.43 14.25 1.02
CA MET A 238 -11.16 15.03 -0.21
C MET A 238 -10.12 14.35 -1.10
N VAL A 239 -9.01 13.85 -0.51
CA VAL A 239 -7.96 13.15 -1.25
C VAL A 239 -8.50 11.85 -1.86
N VAL A 240 -9.35 11.10 -1.17
CA VAL A 240 -10.00 9.90 -1.70
C VAL A 240 -10.89 10.24 -2.89
N HIS A 241 -11.64 11.35 -2.84
CA HIS A 241 -12.41 11.80 -3.99
C HIS A 241 -11.53 12.15 -5.20
N LEU A 242 -10.37 12.77 -4.98
CA LEU A 242 -9.38 13.00 -6.03
C LEU A 242 -8.84 11.67 -6.57
N MET A 243 -8.59 10.68 -5.70
CA MET A 243 -8.19 9.35 -6.15
C MET A 243 -9.26 8.70 -7.01
N PHE A 244 -10.55 8.82 -6.66
CA PHE A 244 -11.64 8.30 -7.47
C PHE A 244 -11.67 8.94 -8.85
N GLU A 245 -11.59 10.27 -8.93
CA GLU A 245 -11.59 10.95 -10.23
C GLU A 245 -10.40 10.55 -11.09
N TYR A 246 -9.22 10.46 -10.49
CA TYR A 246 -8.03 9.99 -11.19
C TYR A 246 -8.13 8.53 -11.67
N ARG A 247 -8.99 7.69 -11.06
CA ARG A 247 -9.27 6.33 -11.56
C ARG A 247 -10.30 6.35 -12.68
N GLU A 248 -11.31 7.19 -12.61
CA GLU A 248 -12.29 7.37 -13.70
C GLU A 248 -11.62 7.94 -14.95
N GLU A 249 -10.74 8.92 -14.79
CA GLU A 249 -9.98 9.50 -15.90
C GLU A 249 -9.12 8.43 -16.60
N LYS A 250 -8.45 7.56 -15.84
CA LYS A 250 -7.72 6.43 -16.42
C LYS A 250 -8.61 5.47 -17.19
N LYS A 251 -9.86 5.27 -16.75
CA LYS A 251 -10.83 4.44 -17.48
C LYS A 251 -11.25 5.13 -18.78
N ARG A 252 -11.52 6.44 -18.76
CA ARG A 252 -11.84 7.25 -19.95
C ARG A 252 -10.72 7.18 -21.00
N GLN A 253 -9.47 7.17 -20.56
CA GLN A 253 -8.28 7.01 -21.42
C GLN A 253 -8.01 5.55 -21.86
N GLY A 254 -8.87 4.59 -21.50
CA GLY A 254 -8.67 3.17 -21.82
C GLY A 254 -7.55 2.47 -21.05
N ILE A 255 -6.94 3.14 -20.06
CA ILE A 255 -5.83 2.60 -19.24
C ILE A 255 -6.41 1.76 -18.10
N SER A 256 -6.96 0.59 -18.43
CA SER A 256 -7.45 -0.38 -17.44
C SER A 256 -6.31 -1.24 -16.91
N ARG A 257 -5.67 -0.79 -15.83
CA ARG A 257 -4.74 -1.65 -15.08
C ARG A 257 -5.54 -2.42 -14.04
N ARG A 258 -5.81 -3.71 -14.31
CA ARG A 258 -6.26 -4.69 -13.31
C ARG A 258 -5.10 -4.92 -12.32
N PHE A 259 -5.07 -4.08 -11.28
CA PHE A 259 -4.45 -4.44 -10.01
C PHE A 259 -5.46 -5.26 -9.27
#